data_AF-A0A9P5PDL9-F1
#
_entry.id   AF-A0A9P5PDL9-F1
#
_cell.length_a   1.000
_cell.length_b   1.000
_cell.length_c   1.000
_cell.angle_alpha   90.00
_cell.angle_beta   90.00
_cell.angle_gamma   90.00
#
_symmetry.space_group_name_H-M   'P 1'
#
loop_
_entity.id
_entity.type
_entity.pdbx_description
1 polymer ?
#
loop_
_entity_poly.entity_id
_entity_poly.type
_entity_poly.pdbx_seq_one_letter_code
_entity_poly.pdbx_strand_id
1 'polypeptide(L)'
;ASIELTKLISLIIISTKLKHNILKLYPSSQPFDDVPPLLPLETRKFLAMSCCMSESKVEACWTAVNEIVWKDDIALQRVLKAELMEDTFRQNRGLIYR
;
A
#
# COMPACT_ATOMS: atom_id res chain seq x y z
N ALA A 1 -15.54 -13.90 -8.10
CA ALA A 1 -14.63 -14.46 -7.07
C ALA A 1 -14.74 -13.60 -5.82
N SER A 2 -14.92 -14.21 -4.64
CA SER A 2 -14.97 -13.45 -3.38
C SER A 2 -13.54 -13.13 -2.90
N ILE A 3 -13.36 -11.91 -2.39
CA ILE A 3 -12.15 -11.46 -1.71
C ILE A 3 -12.55 -11.03 -0.30
N GLU A 4 -11.79 -11.50 0.67
CA GLU A 4 -11.94 -11.04 2.05
C GLU A 4 -11.53 -9.57 2.14
N LEU A 5 -12.38 -8.78 2.79
CA LEU A 5 -12.15 -7.34 2.98
C LEU A 5 -10.79 -7.06 3.64
N THR A 6 -10.37 -7.92 4.57
CA THR A 6 -9.06 -7.84 5.26
C THR A 6 -7.88 -7.92 4.29
N LYS A 7 -7.96 -8.77 3.25
CA LYS A 7 -6.91 -8.91 2.23
C LYS A 7 -6.85 -7.68 1.34
N LEU A 8 -8.01 -7.11 1.00
CA LEU A 8 -8.09 -5.86 0.23
C LEU A 8 -7.52 -4.68 1.03
N ILE A 9 -7.88 -4.55 2.30
CA ILE A 9 -7.33 -3.52 3.19
C ILE A 9 -5.81 -3.67 3.31
N SER A 10 -5.32 -4.90 3.50
CA SER A 10 -3.88 -5.19 3.57
C SER A 10 -3.16 -4.78 2.29
N LEU A 11 -3.74 -5.08 1.12
CA LEU A 11 -3.20 -4.67 -0.18
C LEU A 11 -3.06 -3.16 -0.27
N ILE A 12 -4.09 -2.41 0.11
CA ILE A 12 -4.09 -0.95 0.05
C ILE A 12 -3.01 -0.39 1.00
N ILE A 13 -2.98 -0.84 2.25
CA ILE A 13 -2.02 -0.37 3.27
C ILE A 13 -0.57 -0.62 2.81
N ILE A 14 -0.27 -1.86 2.40
CA ILE A 14 1.07 -2.25 2.01
C ILE A 14 1.49 -1.51 0.74
N SER A 15 0.61 -1.40 -0.25
CA SER A 15 0.92 -0.70 -1.50
C SER A 15 1.17 0.80 -1.26
N THR A 16 0.45 1.43 -0.32
CA THR A 16 0.67 2.83 0.05
C THR A 16 2.03 3.03 0.70
N LYS A 17 2.44 2.11 1.58
CA LYS A 17 3.79 2.11 2.18
C LYS A 17 4.88 1.86 1.13
N LEU A 18 4.58 1.13 0.05
CA LEU A 18 5.54 0.78 -1.01
C LEU A 18 5.52 1.71 -2.23
N LYS A 19 4.60 2.67 -2.36
CA LYS A 19 4.43 3.46 -3.60
C LYS A 19 5.73 4.05 -4.15
N HIS A 20 6.60 4.57 -3.28
CA HIS A 20 7.90 5.12 -3.64
C HIS A 20 8.91 4.06 -4.10
N ASN A 21 8.83 2.83 -3.57
CA ASN A 21 9.67 1.71 -3.98
C ASN A 21 9.22 1.12 -5.32
N ILE A 22 7.90 1.10 -5.58
CA ILE A 22 7.34 0.65 -6.85
C ILE A 22 7.90 1.50 -8.00
N LEU A 23 7.95 2.82 -7.83
CA LEU A 23 8.51 3.73 -8.85
C LEU A 23 10.00 3.52 -9.11
N LYS A 24 10.78 3.13 -8.10
CA LYS A 24 12.21 2.83 -8.26
C LYS A 24 12.48 1.59 -9.12
N LEU A 25 11.51 0.70 -9.25
CA LEU A 25 11.61 -0.50 -10.08
C LEU A 25 11.25 -0.25 -11.55
N TYR A 26 10.70 0.93 -11.87
CA TYR A 26 10.38 1.30 -13.25
C TYR A 26 11.61 1.89 -13.98
N PRO A 27 11.92 1.46 -15.21
CA PRO A 27 12.90 2.14 -16.05
C PRO A 27 12.39 3.56 -16.34
N SER A 28 13.13 4.55 -15.86
CA SER A 28 12.58 5.87 -15.51
C SER A 28 12.34 6.80 -16.71
N SER A 29 11.08 7.15 -16.91
CA SER A 29 10.59 8.47 -17.36
C SER A 29 9.18 8.78 -16.82
N GLN A 30 8.67 7.95 -15.90
CA GLN A 30 7.33 8.05 -15.34
C GLN A 30 7.28 9.18 -14.29
N PRO A 31 6.29 10.10 -14.35
CA PRO A 31 6.07 11.08 -13.30
C PRO A 31 5.74 10.42 -11.95
N PHE A 32 6.23 11.00 -10.86
CA PHE A 32 5.99 10.45 -9.51
C PHE A 32 4.52 10.54 -9.07
N ASP A 33 3.80 11.51 -9.61
CA ASP A 33 2.39 11.77 -9.27
C ASP A 33 1.43 10.88 -10.05
N ASP A 34 1.92 10.18 -11.08
CA ASP A 34 1.10 9.34 -11.94
C ASP A 34 1.17 7.88 -11.51
N VAL A 35 0.01 7.24 -11.47
CA VAL A 35 -0.12 5.80 -11.24
C VAL A 35 0.68 5.04 -12.32
N PRO A 36 1.55 4.11 -11.94
CA PRO A 36 2.23 3.24 -12.89
C PRO A 36 1.20 2.43 -13.68
N PRO A 37 1.35 2.31 -15.01
CA PRO A 37 0.36 1.63 -15.85
C PRO A 37 0.24 0.14 -15.51
N LEU A 38 1.28 -0.45 -14.94
CA LEU A 38 1.32 -1.85 -14.52
C LEU A 38 1.94 -1.94 -13.13
N LEU A 39 1.84 -3.11 -12.49
CA LEU A 39 2.68 -3.41 -11.34
C LEU A 39 3.97 -4.09 -11.83
N PRO A 40 5.16 -3.70 -11.34
CA PRO A 40 6.36 -4.50 -11.55
C PRO A 40 6.15 -5.92 -11.03
N LEU A 41 6.73 -6.90 -11.71
CA LEU A 41 6.56 -8.31 -11.38
C LEU A 41 6.97 -8.62 -9.93
N GLU A 42 8.05 -8.00 -9.49
CA GLU A 42 8.62 -8.12 -8.14
C GLU A 42 7.62 -7.61 -7.10
N THR A 43 7.02 -6.45 -7.35
CA THR A 43 5.98 -5.89 -6.48
C THR A 43 4.75 -6.80 -6.46
N ARG A 44 4.33 -7.34 -7.61
CA ARG A 44 3.15 -8.20 -7.70
C ARG A 44 3.34 -9.47 -6.89
N LYS A 45 4.50 -10.11 -7.02
CA LYS A 45 4.89 -11.29 -6.23
C LYS A 45 4.95 -10.98 -4.74
N PHE A 46 5.55 -9.85 -4.36
CA PHE A 46 5.61 -9.42 -2.98
C PHE A 46 4.20 -9.26 -2.37
N LEU A 47 3.32 -8.51 -3.03
CA LEU A 47 1.95 -8.30 -2.57
C LEU A 47 1.12 -9.59 -2.55
N ALA A 48 1.33 -10.49 -3.52
CA ALA A 48 0.67 -11.80 -3.52
C ALA A 48 1.00 -12.59 -2.24
N MET A 49 2.27 -12.62 -1.85
CA MET A 49 2.71 -13.25 -0.61
C MET A 49 2.20 -12.51 0.63
N SER A 50 2.35 -11.19 0.69
CA SER A 50 1.99 -10.41 1.88
C SER A 50 0.49 -10.34 2.13
N CYS A 51 -0.33 -10.35 1.07
CA CYS A 51 -1.79 -10.27 1.17
C CYS A 51 -2.48 -11.64 1.10
N CYS A 52 -1.72 -12.74 1.00
CA CYS A 52 -2.24 -14.10 0.83
C CYS A 52 -3.22 -14.19 -0.37
N MET A 53 -2.80 -13.63 -1.50
CA MET A 53 -3.58 -13.54 -2.74
C MET A 53 -2.79 -14.14 -3.91
N SER A 54 -3.47 -14.64 -4.93
CA SER A 54 -2.78 -14.99 -6.19
C SER A 54 -2.34 -13.72 -6.91
N GLU A 55 -1.26 -13.79 -7.70
CA GLU A 55 -0.81 -12.66 -8.53
C GLU A 55 -1.94 -12.10 -9.42
N SER A 56 -2.78 -12.98 -9.98
CA SER A 56 -3.95 -12.57 -10.78
C SER A 56 -4.98 -11.77 -9.99
N LYS A 57 -5.20 -12.11 -8.71
CA LYS A 57 -6.10 -11.36 -7.83
C LYS A 57 -5.48 -10.03 -7.41
N VAL A 58 -4.17 -10.00 -7.17
CA VAL A 58 -3.44 -8.75 -6.88
C VAL A 58 -3.58 -7.79 -8.05
N GLU A 59 -3.39 -8.27 -9.28
CA GLU A 59 -3.51 -7.45 -10.49
C GLU A 59 -4.93 -6.91 -10.70
N ALA A 60 -5.95 -7.77 -10.55
CA ALA A 60 -7.34 -7.35 -10.60
C ALA A 60 -7.68 -6.31 -9.52
N CYS A 61 -7.23 -6.53 -8.27
CA CYS A 61 -7.46 -5.57 -7.20
C CYS A 61 -6.69 -4.27 -7.40
N TRP A 62 -5.46 -4.34 -7.90
CA TRP A 62 -4.67 -3.15 -8.20
C TRP A 62 -5.41 -2.23 -9.16
N THR A 63 -5.98 -2.75 -10.24
CA THR A 63 -6.76 -1.92 -11.18
C THR A 63 -7.93 -1.18 -10.52
N ALA A 64 -8.46 -1.69 -9.41
CA ALA A 64 -9.55 -1.06 -8.67
C ALA A 64 -9.09 -0.06 -7.59
N VAL A 65 -7.89 -0.24 -7.02
CA VAL A 65 -7.43 0.53 -5.87
C VAL A 65 -6.20 1.40 -6.15
N ASN A 66 -5.61 1.31 -7.34
CA ASN A 66 -4.39 2.03 -7.72
C ASN A 66 -4.51 3.53 -7.48
N GLU A 67 -5.59 4.16 -7.93
CA GLU A 67 -5.86 5.59 -7.73
C GLU A 67 -5.95 5.96 -6.25
N ILE A 68 -6.55 5.10 -5.42
CA ILE A 68 -6.69 5.31 -3.96
C ILE A 68 -5.34 5.22 -3.26
N VAL A 69 -4.49 4.29 -3.71
CA VAL A 69 -3.14 4.10 -3.18
C VAL A 69 -2.22 5.25 -3.59
N TRP A 70 -2.41 5.79 -4.80
CA TRP A 70 -1.49 6.74 -5.40
C TRP A 70 -1.82 8.19 -5.09
N LYS A 71 -3.09 8.57 -5.22
CA LYS A 71 -3.59 9.85 -4.76
C LYS A 71 -3.72 9.72 -3.25
N ASP A 72 -2.96 10.51 -2.51
CA ASP A 72 -2.90 10.47 -1.05
C ASP A 72 -4.27 10.73 -0.39
N ASP A 73 -5.12 9.71 -0.39
CA ASP A 73 -6.48 9.78 0.11
C ASP A 73 -6.43 10.16 1.59
N ILE A 74 -7.11 11.25 1.93
CA ILE A 74 -7.04 11.87 3.25
C ILE A 74 -7.52 10.89 4.33
N ALA A 75 -8.51 10.05 4.03
CA ALA A 75 -9.02 9.06 4.98
C ALA A 75 -8.00 7.94 5.17
N LEU A 76 -7.39 7.45 4.09
CA LEU A 76 -6.34 6.44 4.15
C LEU A 76 -5.12 6.93 4.95
N GLN A 77 -4.69 8.16 4.70
CA GLN A 77 -3.57 8.79 5.42
C GLN A 77 -3.85 8.95 6.91
N ARG A 78 -5.11 9.24 7.30
CA ARG A 78 -5.50 9.30 8.71
C ARG A 78 -5.43 7.93 9.39
N VAL A 79 -5.87 6.88 8.71
CA VAL A 79 -5.80 5.49 9.23
C VAL A 79 -4.34 5.08 9.41
N LEU A 80 -3.48 5.31 8.42
CA LEU A 80 -2.05 5.01 8.50
C LEU A 80 -1.34 5.80 9.61
N LYS A 81 -1.68 7.07 9.78
CA LYS A 81 -1.14 7.90 10.88
C LYS A 81 -1.63 7.45 12.25
N ALA A 82 -2.87 7.00 12.38
CA ALA A 82 -3.39 6.47 13.63
C ALA A 82 -2.66 5.18 14.04
N GLU A 83 -2.42 4.27 13.09
CA GLU A 83 -1.62 3.07 13.31
C GLU A 83 -0.19 3.43 13.79
N LEU A 84 0.49 4.34 13.08
CA LEU A 84 1.82 4.83 13.46
C LEU A 84 1.84 5.48 14.85
N MET A 85 0.80 6.24 15.20
CA MET A 85 0.68 6.91 16.49
C MET A 85 0.49 5.89 17.63
N GLU A 86 -0.34 4.87 17.42
CA GLU A 86 -0.53 3.80 18.40
C GLU A 86 0.75 2.98 18.61
N ASP A 87 1.46 2.64 17.53
CA ASP A 87 2.75 1.96 17.60
C ASP A 87 3.80 2.79 18.33
N THR A 88 3.88 4.10 18.05
CA THR A 88 4.80 5.01 18.74
C THR A 88 4.46 5.12 20.23
N PHE A 89 3.17 5.20 20.56
CA PHE A 89 2.69 5.26 21.95
C PHE A 89 3.04 3.97 22.71
N ARG A 90 2.84 2.80 22.08
CA ARG A 90 3.20 1.49 22.64
C ARG A 90 4.71 1.34 22.82
N GLN A 91 5.49 1.72 21.82
CA GLN A 91 6.96 1.66 21.88
C GLN A 91 7.53 2.58 22.97
N ASN A 92 6.95 3.76 23.15
CA ASN A 92 7.41 4.73 24.15
C ASN A 92 6.74 4.59 25.53
N ARG A 93 5.98 3.50 25.78
CA ARG A 93 5.20 3.28 27.03
C ARG A 93 4.42 4.52 27.50
N GLY A 94 3.87 5.30 26.58
CA GLY A 94 3.11 6.52 26.89
C GLY A 94 3.94 7.75 27.30
N LEU A 95 5.27 7.72 27.19
CA LEU A 95 6.12 8.91 27.37
C LEU A 95 6.20 9.70 26.07
N ILE A 96 5.19 10.51 25.80
CA ILE A 96 5.30 11.60 24.83
C ILE A 96 5.90 12.78 25.59
N TYR A 97 7.15 13.14 25.27
CA TYR A 97 7.87 14.25 25.90
C TYR A 97 7.05 15.55 25.85
N ARG A 98 7.04 16.28 26.98
CA ARG A 98 6.47 17.62 27.15
C ARG A 98 7.17 18.66 26.28
#